data_AF-A0A524ENL1-F1
#
_entry.id   AF-A0A524ENL1-F1
#
_cell.length_a   1.000
_cell.length_b   1.000
_cell.length_c   1.000
_cell.angle_alpha   90.00
_cell.angle_beta   90.00
_cell.angle_gamma   90.00
#
_symmetry.space_group_name_H-M   'P 1'
#
loop_
_entity.id
_entity.type
_entity.pdbx_description
1 polymer ?
#
loop_
_entity_poly.entity_id
_entity_poly.type
_entity_poly.pdbx_seq_one_letter_code
_entity_poly.pdbx_strand_id
1 'polypeptide(L)'
;MSDKVSDIETLAILMNIKKSLNFPEIVVEKLLKRGENIVVVVPKDGKKVVMFPTEANTGIYTRIDIEKGSQLTDAFFPELPKVLGTYQLKTLFTTGVCLSSEYCYWEGVFEYREGISLDDLRTDLEGIKTVDSVKMTILAPLA
;
A
#
# COMPACT_ATOMS: atom_id res chain seq x y z
N MET A 1 27.05 -16.74 -5.42
CA MET A 1 26.07 -16.18 -4.46
C MET A 1 25.92 -14.71 -4.81
N SER A 2 24.83 -14.35 -5.48
CA SER A 2 24.52 -12.95 -5.83
C SER A 2 23.00 -12.83 -5.84
N ASP A 3 22.52 -12.08 -4.85
CA ASP A 3 21.36 -11.18 -4.83
C ASP A 3 20.23 -11.48 -5.83
N LYS A 4 19.18 -12.16 -5.35
CA LYS A 4 17.88 -12.27 -6.01
C LYS A 4 16.73 -12.05 -5.02
N VAL A 5 16.74 -10.92 -4.31
CA VAL A 5 15.65 -10.53 -3.40
C VAL A 5 15.05 -9.16 -3.78
N SER A 6 15.31 -8.64 -5.00
CA SER A 6 14.78 -7.34 -5.43
C SER A 6 13.47 -7.37 -6.24
N ASP A 7 12.95 -8.55 -6.62
CA ASP A 7 11.93 -8.65 -7.69
C ASP A 7 10.53 -9.09 -7.21
N ILE A 8 10.06 -8.64 -6.04
CA ILE A 8 8.79 -9.12 -5.45
C ILE A 8 7.77 -8.01 -5.12
N GLU A 9 8.14 -6.74 -5.13
CA GLU A 9 7.31 -5.71 -4.52
C GLU A 9 6.30 -5.09 -5.49
N THR A 10 5.10 -4.82 -4.99
CA THR A 10 4.09 -4.02 -5.68
C THR A 10 4.61 -2.60 -5.91
N LEU A 11 4.46 -2.07 -7.13
CA LEU A 11 4.76 -0.67 -7.40
C LEU A 11 3.52 0.17 -7.11
N ALA A 12 3.64 1.11 -6.17
CA ALA A 12 2.62 2.10 -5.86
C ALA A 12 3.13 3.51 -6.18
N ILE A 13 2.37 4.27 -6.96
CA ILE A 13 2.73 5.62 -7.39
C ILE A 13 1.54 6.55 -7.14
N LEU A 14 1.79 7.70 -6.52
CA LEU A 14 0.85 8.81 -6.47
C LEU A 14 1.19 9.80 -7.59
N MET A 15 0.19 10.24 -8.36
CA MET A 15 0.40 11.20 -9.44
C MET A 15 -0.83 12.08 -9.64
N ASN A 16 -0.62 13.27 -10.22
CA ASN A 16 -1.73 14.12 -10.63
C ASN A 16 -2.33 13.61 -11.96
N ILE A 17 -3.66 13.49 -12.02
CA ILE A 17 -4.36 12.89 -13.18
C ILE A 17 -4.08 13.69 -14.46
N LYS A 18 -4.25 15.02 -14.42
CA LYS A 18 -4.15 15.87 -15.62
C LYS A 18 -2.73 15.99 -16.16
N LYS A 19 -1.73 15.94 -15.27
CA LYS A 19 -0.32 16.08 -15.65
C LYS A 19 0.30 14.79 -16.19
N SER A 20 -0.20 13.63 -15.72
CA SER A 20 0.54 12.38 -15.86
C SER A 20 -0.12 11.38 -16.81
N LEU A 21 -1.42 11.50 -17.06
CA LEU A 21 -2.20 10.52 -17.81
C LEU A 21 -2.83 11.15 -19.05
N ASN A 22 -2.53 10.57 -20.22
CA ASN A 22 -3.22 10.89 -21.46
C ASN A 22 -4.36 9.89 -21.69
N PHE A 23 -5.53 10.19 -21.13
CA PHE A 23 -6.74 9.39 -21.31
C PHE A 23 -7.81 10.15 -22.09
N PRO A 24 -8.78 9.44 -22.69
CA PRO A 24 -9.96 10.09 -23.25
C PRO A 24 -10.61 11.02 -22.23
N GLU A 25 -11.07 12.20 -22.67
CA GLU A 25 -11.60 13.26 -21.79
C GLU A 25 -12.71 12.74 -20.87
N ILE A 26 -13.63 11.93 -21.41
CA ILE A 26 -14.70 11.30 -20.62
C ILE A 26 -14.20 10.44 -19.45
N VAL A 27 -13.03 9.82 -19.58
CA VAL A 27 -12.40 9.05 -18.49
C VAL A 27 -11.81 10.01 -17.47
N VAL A 28 -11.06 11.01 -17.92
CA VAL A 28 -10.45 12.04 -17.06
C VAL A 28 -11.51 12.76 -16.22
N GLU A 29 -12.60 13.22 -16.83
CA GLU A 29 -13.71 13.87 -16.13
C GLU A 29 -14.33 12.97 -15.06
N LYS A 30 -14.49 11.67 -15.33
CA LYS A 30 -15.03 10.71 -14.36
C LYS A 30 -14.08 10.48 -13.19
N LEU A 31 -12.77 10.43 -13.45
CA LEU A 31 -11.76 10.26 -12.42
C LEU A 31 -11.66 11.52 -11.54
N LEU A 32 -11.65 12.72 -12.16
CA LEU A 32 -11.53 14.00 -11.46
C LEU A 32 -12.69 14.30 -10.51
N LYS A 33 -13.89 13.75 -10.75
CA LYS A 33 -15.02 13.82 -9.80
C LYS A 33 -14.74 13.14 -8.46
N ARG A 34 -13.68 12.33 -8.36
CA ARG A 34 -13.31 11.57 -7.17
C ARG A 34 -11.98 12.03 -6.55
N GLY A 35 -11.33 13.02 -7.16
CA GLY A 35 -10.05 13.56 -6.71
C GLY A 35 -9.15 13.97 -7.87
N GLU A 36 -8.23 14.92 -7.62
CA GLU A 36 -7.30 15.42 -8.63
C GLU A 36 -6.06 14.52 -8.81
N ASN A 37 -5.81 13.67 -7.83
CA ASN A 37 -4.71 12.73 -7.82
C ASN A 37 -5.22 11.30 -8.00
N ILE A 38 -4.29 10.41 -8.33
CA ILE A 38 -4.56 9.00 -8.50
C ILE A 38 -3.39 8.19 -7.96
N VAL A 39 -3.73 7.17 -7.18
CA VAL A 39 -2.77 6.13 -6.81
C VAL A 39 -2.86 5.03 -7.84
N VAL A 40 -1.75 4.79 -8.53
CA VAL A 40 -1.57 3.69 -9.48
C VAL A 40 -0.85 2.56 -8.75
N VAL A 41 -1.47 1.38 -8.74
CA VAL A 41 -0.90 0.17 -8.17
C VAL A 41 -0.68 -0.84 -9.28
N VAL A 42 0.57 -1.27 -9.42
CA VAL A 42 0.97 -2.34 -10.32
C VAL A 42 1.45 -3.51 -9.46
N PRO A 43 0.59 -4.51 -9.21
CA PRO A 43 1.00 -5.73 -8.54
C PRO A 43 2.11 -6.41 -9.34
N LYS A 44 2.97 -7.17 -8.64
CA LYS A 44 4.10 -7.89 -9.24
C LYS A 44 3.74 -8.67 -10.51
N ASP A 45 2.59 -9.31 -10.55
CA ASP A 45 2.21 -10.15 -11.70
C ASP A 45 2.06 -9.35 -13.00
N GLY A 46 1.98 -8.01 -12.91
CA GLY A 46 1.88 -7.08 -14.03
C GLY A 46 0.62 -7.25 -14.86
N LYS A 47 -0.29 -8.15 -14.47
CA LYS A 47 -1.45 -8.53 -15.29
C LYS A 47 -2.55 -7.50 -15.25
N LYS A 48 -2.61 -6.72 -14.16
CA LYS A 48 -3.59 -5.65 -13.97
C LYS A 48 -2.92 -4.43 -13.38
N VAL A 49 -3.27 -3.27 -13.90
CA VAL A 49 -2.99 -1.98 -13.25
C VAL A 49 -4.28 -1.53 -12.61
N VAL A 50 -4.24 -1.22 -11.32
CA VAL A 50 -5.41 -0.71 -10.60
C VAL A 50 -5.15 0.74 -10.24
N MET A 51 -6.15 1.59 -10.46
CA MET A 51 -6.02 3.02 -10.25
C MET A 51 -7.12 3.50 -9.30
N PHE A 52 -6.72 4.24 -8.27
CA PHE A 52 -7.61 4.73 -7.23
C PHE A 52 -7.55 6.26 -7.20
N PRO A 53 -8.57 6.95 -7.74
CA PRO A 53 -8.68 8.41 -7.61
C PRO A 53 -8.72 8.80 -6.13
N THR A 54 -8.03 9.88 -5.79
CA THR A 54 -7.93 10.37 -4.42
C THR A 54 -7.73 11.89 -4.39
N GLU A 55 -8.25 12.52 -3.34
CA GLU A 55 -7.97 13.93 -3.02
C GLU A 55 -6.68 14.09 -2.21
N ALA A 56 -6.08 12.98 -1.76
CA ALA A 56 -4.88 13.03 -0.96
C ALA A 56 -3.68 13.50 -1.79
N ASN A 57 -2.91 14.43 -1.23
CA ASN A 57 -1.63 14.87 -1.78
C ASN A 57 -0.47 13.98 -1.33
N THR A 58 -0.71 13.08 -0.39
CA THR A 58 0.30 12.15 0.09
C THR A 58 -0.36 10.79 0.34
N GLY A 59 0.34 9.73 0.00
CA GLY A 59 -0.03 8.37 0.35
C GLY A 59 1.06 7.69 1.16
N ILE A 60 0.75 6.54 1.73
CA ILE A 60 1.76 5.63 2.28
C ILE A 60 1.58 4.28 1.58
N TYR A 61 2.69 3.74 1.10
CA TYR A 61 2.82 2.33 0.81
C TYR A 61 3.44 1.62 2.00
N THR A 62 2.79 0.57 2.48
CA THR A 62 3.23 -0.25 3.61
C THR A 62 3.38 -1.68 3.14
N ARG A 63 4.54 -2.28 3.45
CA ARG A 63 4.79 -3.71 3.29
C ARG A 63 5.07 -4.29 4.67
N ILE A 64 4.38 -5.37 5.00
CA ILE A 64 4.51 -6.10 6.25
C ILE A 64 4.97 -7.51 5.87
N ASP A 65 6.19 -7.87 6.24
CA ASP A 65 6.70 -9.22 6.11
C ASP A 65 6.30 -10.01 7.37
N ILE A 66 5.78 -11.22 7.15
CA ILE A 66 5.28 -12.12 8.20
C ILE A 66 6.37 -13.13 8.54
N GLU A 67 6.50 -13.48 9.81
CA GLU A 67 7.46 -14.45 10.33
C GLU A 67 7.45 -15.76 9.52
N LYS A 68 8.64 -16.32 9.29
CA LYS A 68 8.80 -17.57 8.54
C LYS A 68 8.03 -18.72 9.22
N GLY A 69 7.22 -19.45 8.46
CA GLY A 69 6.39 -20.53 8.97
C GLY A 69 5.06 -20.07 9.57
N SER A 70 4.86 -18.75 9.71
CA SER A 70 3.56 -18.15 10.01
C SER A 70 2.80 -17.86 8.72
N GLN A 71 1.50 -17.60 8.85
CA GLN A 71 0.63 -17.24 7.74
C GLN A 71 -0.14 -15.95 8.06
N LEU A 72 -0.80 -15.40 7.05
CA LEU A 72 -1.84 -14.41 7.25
C LEU A 72 -3.05 -15.10 7.91
N THR A 73 -2.98 -15.21 9.24
CA THR A 73 -3.90 -16.00 10.07
C THR A 73 -4.99 -15.15 10.72
N ASP A 74 -5.88 -15.83 11.44
CA ASP A 74 -6.86 -15.24 12.37
C ASP A 74 -6.23 -14.41 13.50
N ALA A 75 -4.91 -14.42 13.70
CA ALA A 75 -4.26 -13.50 14.63
C ALA A 75 -3.92 -12.15 13.96
N PHE A 76 -3.46 -12.19 12.71
CA PHE A 76 -3.04 -10.99 11.96
C PHE A 76 -4.23 -10.13 11.52
N PHE A 77 -5.24 -10.75 10.88
CA PHE A 77 -6.36 -10.01 10.30
C PHE A 77 -7.29 -9.31 11.29
N PRO A 78 -7.44 -9.75 12.56
CA PRO A 78 -8.19 -8.98 13.55
C PRO A 78 -7.41 -7.84 14.20
N GLU A 79 -6.08 -7.90 14.23
CA GLU A 79 -5.24 -6.86 14.83
C GLU A 79 -4.92 -5.74 13.85
N LEU A 80 -4.62 -6.08 12.59
CA LEU A 80 -4.29 -5.09 11.56
C LEU A 80 -5.35 -3.99 11.40
N PRO A 81 -6.66 -4.27 11.25
CA PRO A 81 -7.68 -3.23 11.14
C PRO A 81 -7.79 -2.35 12.40
N LYS A 82 -7.45 -2.86 13.58
CA LYS A 82 -7.44 -2.06 14.82
C LYS A 82 -6.34 -1.02 14.76
N VAL A 83 -5.13 -1.43 14.38
CA VAL A 83 -4.00 -0.50 14.20
C VAL A 83 -4.34 0.53 13.13
N LEU A 84 -4.76 0.09 11.93
CA LEU A 84 -5.13 1.00 10.85
C LEU A 84 -6.26 1.97 11.25
N GLY A 85 -7.22 1.50 12.06
CA GLY A 85 -8.31 2.30 12.60
C GLY A 85 -7.88 3.36 13.60
N THR A 86 -6.91 3.06 14.48
CA THR A 86 -6.32 4.03 15.43
C THR A 86 -5.75 5.24 14.69
N TYR A 87 -5.08 5.01 13.56
CA TYR A 87 -4.50 6.06 12.73
C TYR A 87 -5.46 6.63 11.66
N GLN A 88 -6.71 6.16 11.63
CA GLN A 88 -7.74 6.57 10.66
C GLN A 88 -7.25 6.49 9.20
N LEU A 89 -6.43 5.48 8.89
CA LEU A 89 -5.87 5.30 7.56
C LEU A 89 -6.97 4.87 6.59
N LYS A 90 -7.18 5.66 5.54
CA LYS A 90 -8.12 5.30 4.47
C LYS A 90 -7.43 4.41 3.46
N THR A 91 -7.82 3.14 3.45
CA THR A 91 -7.31 2.12 2.55
C THR A 91 -7.71 2.38 1.09
N LEU A 92 -6.73 2.39 0.20
CA LEU A 92 -6.92 2.45 -1.25
C LEU A 92 -6.73 1.06 -1.88
N PHE A 93 -5.68 0.36 -1.47
CA PHE A 93 -5.34 -0.96 -1.99
C PHE A 93 -4.77 -1.83 -0.88
N THR A 94 -5.09 -3.13 -0.90
CA THR A 94 -4.39 -4.11 -0.07
C THR A 94 -4.25 -5.42 -0.82
N THR A 95 -3.21 -6.17 -0.51
CA THR A 95 -3.05 -7.55 -0.97
C THR A 95 -2.24 -8.34 0.03
N GLY A 96 -2.46 -9.65 0.08
CA GLY A 96 -1.71 -10.58 0.91
C GLY A 96 -1.28 -11.76 0.05
N VAL A 97 0.00 -12.15 0.15
CA VAL A 97 0.56 -13.25 -0.62
C VAL A 97 1.32 -14.16 0.34
N CYS A 98 1.01 -15.45 0.28
CA CYS A 98 1.74 -16.50 0.99
C CYS A 98 2.23 -17.54 -0.03
N LEU A 99 3.55 -17.62 -0.20
CA LEU A 99 4.20 -18.59 -1.07
C LEU A 99 4.69 -19.76 -0.22
N SER A 100 4.03 -20.91 -0.37
CA SER A 100 4.44 -22.19 0.22
C SER A 100 4.75 -22.14 1.72
N SER A 101 4.05 -21.27 2.48
CA SER A 101 4.26 -21.01 3.93
C SER A 101 5.66 -20.56 4.36
N GLU A 102 6.59 -20.36 3.42
CA GLU A 102 7.96 -19.93 3.74
C GLU A 102 8.11 -18.42 3.64
N TYR A 103 7.29 -17.77 2.81
CA TYR A 103 7.29 -16.34 2.61
C TYR A 103 5.86 -15.83 2.53
N CYS A 104 5.45 -15.09 3.55
CA CYS A 104 4.16 -14.44 3.62
C CYS A 104 4.38 -12.94 3.80
N TYR A 105 3.63 -12.14 3.05
CA TYR A 105 3.64 -10.70 3.20
C TYR A 105 2.27 -10.10 2.94
N TRP A 106 2.07 -8.92 3.50
CA TRP A 106 0.91 -8.09 3.28
C TRP A 106 1.36 -6.71 2.80
N GLU A 107 0.71 -6.20 1.77
CA GLU A 107 0.96 -4.88 1.21
C GLU A 107 -0.31 -4.05 1.28
N GLY A 108 -0.15 -2.76 1.58
CA GLY A 108 -1.23 -1.79 1.67
C GLY A 108 -0.82 -0.45 1.08
N VAL A 109 -1.77 0.23 0.46
CA VAL A 109 -1.65 1.64 0.08
C VAL A 109 -2.78 2.42 0.73
N PHE A 110 -2.43 3.51 1.39
CA PHE A 110 -3.33 4.33 2.18
C PHE A 110 -3.20 5.80 1.80
N GLU A 111 -4.29 6.55 1.96
CA GLU A 111 -4.22 8.00 2.02
C GLU A 111 -3.50 8.41 3.32
N TYR A 112 -2.51 9.29 3.20
CA TYR A 112 -1.83 9.85 4.35
C TYR A 112 -2.43 11.20 4.75
N ARG A 113 -2.61 11.41 6.04
CA ARG A 113 -3.01 12.69 6.61
C ARG A 113 -1.87 13.22 7.47
N GLU A 114 -1.65 14.53 7.39
CA GLU A 114 -0.69 15.21 8.26
C GLU A 114 -1.04 14.97 9.73
N GLY A 115 -0.02 14.78 10.57
CA GLY A 115 -0.17 14.51 12.00
C GLY A 115 -0.07 13.03 12.40
N ILE A 116 -0.01 12.09 11.44
CA ILE A 116 0.28 10.68 11.73
C ILE A 116 1.80 10.51 11.83
N SER A 117 2.29 10.05 12.99
CA SER A 117 3.69 9.63 13.13
C SER A 117 3.89 8.29 12.42
N LEU A 118 4.71 8.27 11.37
CA LEU A 118 5.04 7.03 10.66
C LEU A 118 5.84 6.06 11.54
N ASP A 119 6.61 6.58 12.49
CA ASP A 119 7.39 5.75 13.40
C ASP A 119 6.49 5.07 14.44
N ASP A 120 5.47 5.77 14.94
CA ASP A 120 4.49 5.20 15.87
C ASP A 120 3.64 4.15 15.14
N LEU A 121 3.16 4.47 13.92
CA LEU A 121 2.46 3.52 13.08
C LEU A 121 3.32 2.27 12.79
N ARG A 122 4.62 2.44 12.54
CA ARG A 122 5.55 1.32 12.31
C ARG A 122 5.60 0.43 13.53
N THR A 123 5.83 1.05 14.69
CA THR A 123 5.95 0.38 15.98
C THR A 123 4.69 -0.42 16.30
N ASP A 124 3.51 0.17 16.10
CA ASP A 124 2.24 -0.52 16.36
C ASP A 124 1.99 -1.69 15.39
N LEU A 125 2.39 -1.56 14.12
CA LEU A 125 2.29 -2.64 13.14
C LEU A 125 3.29 -3.77 13.43
N GLU A 126 4.52 -3.46 13.83
CA GLU A 126 5.53 -4.43 14.28
C GLU A 126 5.12 -5.13 15.57
N GLY A 127 4.27 -4.50 16.39
CA GLY A 127 3.69 -5.10 17.59
C GLY A 127 2.62 -6.17 17.32
N ILE A 128 2.10 -6.28 16.09
CA ILE A 128 1.12 -7.31 15.73
C ILE A 128 1.79 -8.68 15.78
N LYS A 129 1.15 -9.65 16.45
CA LYS A 129 1.68 -11.01 16.53
C LYS A 129 1.92 -11.57 15.12
N THR A 130 3.06 -12.23 14.91
CA THR A 130 3.54 -12.81 13.64
C THR A 130 4.15 -11.83 12.62
N VAL A 131 4.20 -10.53 12.90
CA VAL A 131 4.92 -9.57 12.06
C VAL A 131 6.42 -9.67 12.33
N ASP A 132 7.20 -9.83 11.26
CA ASP A 132 8.67 -9.87 11.32
C ASP A 132 9.27 -8.48 11.07
N SER A 133 8.78 -7.77 10.04
CA SER A 133 9.23 -6.41 9.75
C SER A 133 8.20 -5.60 8.99
N VAL A 134 8.30 -4.26 9.12
CA VAL A 134 7.43 -3.31 8.43
C VAL A 134 8.27 -2.30 7.66
N LYS A 135 8.06 -2.23 6.34
CA LYS A 135 8.61 -1.18 5.47
C LYS A 135 7.51 -0.20 5.11
N MET A 136 7.82 1.09 5.19
CA MET A 136 6.89 2.15 4.78
C MET A 136 7.57 3.16 3.87
N THR A 137 6.87 3.54 2.82
CA THR A 137 7.32 4.53 1.84
C THR A 137 6.24 5.60 1.68
N ILE A 138 6.63 6.86 1.83
CA ILE A 138 5.75 7.99 1.53
C ILE A 138 5.63 8.13 0.01
N LEU A 139 4.39 8.22 -0.47
CA LEU A 139 4.07 8.50 -1.86
C LEU A 139 3.72 10.00 -1.97
N ALA A 140 4.49 10.74 -2.75
CA ALA A 140 4.17 12.11 -3.13
C ALA A 140 3.78 12.16 -4.61
N PRO A 141 2.98 13.15 -5.06
CA PRO A 141 2.56 13.23 -6.44
C PRO A 141 3.81 13.47 -7.31
N LEU A 142 4.02 12.60 -8.29
CA LEU A 142 5.05 12.85 -9.30
C LEU A 142 4.77 14.18 -9.98
N ALA A 143 5.81 15.01 -10.09
CA ALA A 143 5.76 16.37 -10.62
C ALA A 143 5.46 16.40 -12.12
#